data_AF-A0A6I5NR30-F1
#
_entry.id   AF-A0A6I5NR30-F1
#
_cell.length_a   1.000
_cell.length_b   1.000
_cell.length_c   1.000
_cell.angle_alpha   90.00
_cell.angle_beta   90.00
_cell.angle_gamma   90.00
#
_symmetry.space_group_name_H-M   'P 1'
#
loop_
_entity.id
_entity.type
_entity.pdbx_description
1 polymer ?
#
loop_
_entity_poly.entity_id
_entity_poly.type
_entity_poly.pdbx_seq_one_letter_code
_entity_poly.pdbx_strand_id
1 'polypeptide(L)' 'KTEFDVVLDEGGGNKIDVLKVVRALTGLGLKEAKEMVGSAPKAIQEGVNKETAEESKKKIEEAGGKVTVK' A
#
# COMPACT_ATOMS: atom_id res chain seq x y z
N LYS A 1 -2.79 19.35 6.69
CA LYS A 1 -1.68 18.42 6.41
C LYS A 1 -1.43 18.45 4.91
N THR A 2 -0.19 18.68 4.49
CA THR A 2 0.23 18.72 3.08
C THR A 2 0.86 17.42 2.62
N GLU A 3 1.26 16.59 3.58
CA GLU A 3 1.92 15.31 3.41
C GLU A 3 1.13 14.24 4.16
N PHE A 4 1.02 13.07 3.54
CA PHE A 4 0.23 11.95 4.01
C PHE A 4 1.02 10.65 3.86
N ASP A 5 0.87 9.77 4.85
CA ASP A 5 1.48 8.45 4.82
C ASP A 5 0.41 7.40 4.51
N VAL A 6 0.69 6.54 3.54
CA VAL A 6 -0.15 5.41 3.16
C VAL A 6 0.38 4.19 3.90
N VAL A 7 -0.40 3.65 4.83
CA VAL A 7 -0.04 2.50 5.66
C VAL A 7 -0.92 1.32 5.29
N LEU A 8 -0.32 0.23 4.80
CA LEU A 8 -1.00 -1.05 4.63
C LEU A 8 -1.23 -1.65 6.01
N ASP A 9 -2.48 -1.73 6.44
CA ASP A 9 -2.86 -2.35 7.72
C ASP A 9 -2.89 -3.88 7.60
N GLU A 10 -3.43 -4.38 6.49
CA GLU A 10 -3.50 -5.81 6.17
C GLU A 10 -3.61 -6.05 4.66
N GLY A 11 -2.93 -7.08 4.15
CA GLY A 11 -3.02 -7.49 2.74
C GLY A 11 -4.29 -8.24 2.37
N GLY A 12 -5.20 -8.44 3.33
CA GLY A 12 -6.48 -9.12 3.15
C GLY A 12 -6.41 -10.56 2.60
N GLY A 13 -7.54 -11.04 2.07
CA GLY A 13 -7.66 -12.39 1.50
C GLY A 13 -6.98 -12.55 0.14
N ASN A 14 -6.83 -11.46 -0.63
CA ASN A 14 -6.23 -11.44 -1.97
C ASN A 14 -4.81 -10.86 -1.96
N LYS A 15 -3.92 -11.43 -1.12
CA LYS A 15 -2.54 -10.94 -0.95
C LYS A 15 -1.74 -10.83 -2.26
N ILE A 16 -2.05 -11.65 -3.28
CA ILE A 16 -1.38 -11.59 -4.59
C ILE A 16 -1.74 -10.31 -5.34
N ASP A 17 -3.00 -9.87 -5.29
CA ASP A 17 -3.41 -8.66 -5.99
C ASP A 17 -2.93 -7.41 -5.27
N VAL A 18 -2.98 -7.40 -3.93
CA VAL A 18 -2.35 -6.36 -3.12
C VAL A 18 -0.84 -6.27 -3.40
N LEU A 19 -0.15 -7.41 -3.51
CA LEU A 19 1.26 -7.47 -3.87
C LEU A 19 1.54 -6.81 -5.24
N LYS A 20 0.72 -7.06 -6.25
CA LYS A 20 0.88 -6.43 -7.57
C LYS A 20 0.74 -4.91 -7.48
N VAL A 21 -0.25 -4.43 -6.73
CA VAL A 21 -0.46 -2.99 -6.52
C VAL A 21 0.70 -2.37 -5.75
N VAL A 22 1.13 -2.97 -4.64
CA VAL A 22 2.28 -2.49 -3.86
C VAL A 22 3.54 -2.41 -4.72
N ARG A 23 3.80 -3.41 -5.57
CA ARG A 23 4.93 -3.37 -6.52
C ARG A 23 4.80 -2.24 -7.54
N ALA A 24 3.61 -2.00 -8.06
CA ALA A 24 3.38 -0.91 -9.01
C ALA A 24 3.57 0.48 -8.36
N LEU A 25 3.18 0.62 -7.09
CA LEU A 25 3.28 1.88 -6.34
C LEU A 25 4.70 2.18 -5.84
N THR A 26 5.47 1.15 -5.48
CA THR A 26 6.79 1.30 -4.82
C THR A 26 7.98 0.97 -5.72
N GLY A 27 7.75 0.27 -6.84
CA GLY A 27 8.83 -0.21 -7.72
C GLY A 27 9.67 -1.36 -7.13
N LEU A 28 9.29 -1.88 -5.95
CA LEU A 28 10.02 -2.93 -5.25
C LEU A 28 10.05 -4.26 -6.02
N GLY A 29 11.11 -5.03 -5.78
CA GLY A 29 11.23 -6.40 -6.27
C GLY A 29 10.19 -7.33 -5.65
N LEU A 30 10.01 -8.52 -6.25
CA LEU A 30 9.01 -9.50 -5.79
C LEU A 30 9.18 -9.87 -4.32
N LYS A 31 10.42 -10.05 -3.87
CA LYS A 31 10.76 -10.43 -2.50
C LYS A 31 10.40 -9.31 -1.52
N GLU A 32 10.84 -8.09 -1.80
CA GLU A 32 10.66 -6.91 -0.94
C GLU A 32 9.18 -6.54 -0.80
N ALA A 33 8.43 -6.58 -1.91
CA ALA A 33 7.00 -6.31 -1.86
C ALA A 33 6.22 -7.41 -1.14
N LYS A 34 6.64 -8.68 -1.27
CA LYS A 34 6.03 -9.80 -0.52
C LYS A 34 6.27 -9.66 0.98
N GLU A 35 7.48 -9.24 1.36
CA GLU A 35 7.80 -8.92 2.74
C GLU A 35 6.96 -7.74 3.23
N MET A 36 6.84 -6.66 2.46
CA MET A 36 6.04 -5.49 2.81
C MET A 36 4.56 -5.83 3.06
N VAL A 37 3.93 -6.62 2.18
CA VAL A 37 2.54 -7.07 2.37
C VAL A 37 2.40 -8.08 3.52
N GLY A 38 3.44 -8.88 3.77
CA GLY A 38 3.47 -9.86 4.86
C GLY A 38 3.73 -9.26 6.24
N SER A 39 4.42 -8.11 6.31
CA SER A 39 4.78 -7.40 7.52
C SER A 39 3.80 -6.29 7.90
N ALA A 40 2.60 -6.28 7.32
CA ALA A 40 1.56 -5.34 7.72
C ALA A 40 1.26 -5.45 9.23
N PRO A 41 1.07 -4.34 9.97
CA PRO A 41 0.91 -2.98 9.45
C PRO A 41 2.25 -2.30 9.08
N LYS A 42 2.36 -1.78 7.84
CA LYS A 42 3.59 -1.16 7.32
C LYS A 42 3.31 -0.02 6.34
N ALA A 43 4.10 1.05 6.41
CA ALA A 43 4.05 2.15 5.45
C ALA A 43 4.48 1.68 4.06
N ILE A 44 3.70 2.05 3.05
CA ILE A 44 3.91 1.71 1.64
C ILE A 44 4.41 2.94 0.88
N GLN A 45 3.93 4.12 1.26
CA GLN A 45 4.37 5.42 0.78
C GLN A 45 4.33 6.41 1.95
N GLU A 46 5.33 7.27 2.05
CA GLU A 46 5.45 8.26 3.12
C GLU A 46 5.58 9.65 2.49
N GLY A 47 4.99 10.67 3.12
CA GLY A 47 5.12 12.06 2.70
C GLY A 47 4.51 12.39 1.33
N VAL A 48 3.54 11.61 0.85
CA VAL A 48 2.90 11.85 -0.45
C VAL A 48 1.81 12.92 -0.34
N ASN A 49 1.48 13.56 -1.45
CA ASN A 49 0.37 14.50 -1.48
C ASN A 49 -0.98 13.76 -1.31
N LYS A 50 -2.05 14.52 -1.03
CA LYS A 50 -3.39 13.96 -0.79
C LYS A 50 -3.90 13.12 -1.97
N GLU A 51 -3.68 13.55 -3.20
CA GLU A 51 -4.17 12.89 -4.40
C GLU A 51 -3.51 11.51 -4.59
N THR A 52 -2.19 11.45 -4.47
CA THR A 52 -1.43 10.20 -4.49
C THR A 52 -1.83 9.28 -3.33
N ALA A 53 -2.03 9.82 -2.12
CA ALA A 53 -2.46 9.02 -0.98
C ALA A 53 -3.84 8.38 -1.20
N GLU A 54 -4.81 9.16 -1.70
CA GLU A 54 -6.16 8.68 -2.00
C GLU A 54 -6.18 7.69 -3.16
N GLU A 55 -5.38 7.92 -4.21
CA GLU A 55 -5.25 7.01 -5.35
C GLU A 55 -4.64 5.66 -4.92
N SER A 56 -3.55 5.70 -4.13
CA SER A 56 -2.90 4.49 -3.60
C SER A 56 -3.83 3.72 -2.67
N LYS A 57 -4.53 4.42 -1.76
CA LYS A 57 -5.54 3.81 -0.91
C LYS A 57 -6.59 3.08 -1.74
N LYS A 58 -7.18 3.75 -2.72
CA LYS A 58 -8.22 3.18 -3.58
C LYS A 58 -7.74 1.93 -4.33
N LYS A 59 -6.57 1.99 -4.97
CA LYS A 59 -6.00 0.84 -5.70
C LYS A 59 -5.78 -0.38 -4.80
N ILE A 60 -5.36 -0.15 -3.55
CA ILE A 60 -5.10 -1.25 -2.62
C ILE A 60 -6.40 -1.81 -2.05
N GLU A 61 -7.37 -0.96 -1.72
CA GLU A 61 -8.70 -1.40 -1.26
C GLU A 61 -9.45 -2.18 -2.35
N GLU A 62 -9.35 -1.75 -3.62
CA GLU A 62 -9.88 -2.50 -4.78
C GLU A 62 -9.20 -3.86 -4.95
N ALA A 63 -7.92 -3.98 -4.59
CA ALA A 63 -7.19 -5.25 -4.57
C ALA A 63 -7.50 -6.12 -3.33
N GLY A 64 -8.33 -5.64 -2.41
CA GLY A 64 -8.76 -6.35 -1.20
C GLY A 64 -7.82 -6.17 0.00
N GLY A 65 -6.91 -5.21 -0.03
CA GLY A 65 -6.11 -4.80 1.12
C GLY A 65 -6.81 -3.72 1.95
N LYS A 66 -6.34 -3.50 3.17
CA LYS A 66 -6.82 -2.41 4.04
C LYS A 66 -5.70 -1.42 4.28
N VAL A 67 -6.01 -0.15 4.12
CA VAL A 67 -5.02 0.92 4.17
C VAL A 67 -5.56 2.10 4.97
N THR A 68 -4.70 2.65 5.83
CA THR A 68 -4.94 3.90 6.53
C THR A 68 -4.07 5.00 5.93
N VAL A 69 -4.67 6.15 5.66
CA VAL A 69 -3.96 7.38 5.27
C VAL A 69 -3.83 8.25 6.51
N LYS A 70 -2.60 8.59 6.90
CA LYS A 70 -2.30 9.38 8.09
C LYS A 70 -1.82 10.78 7.75
#